data_AF-A0A7S3W862-F1
#
_entry.id   AF-A0A7S3W862-F1
#
_cell.length_a   1.000
_cell.length_b   1.000
_cell.length_c   1.000
_cell.angle_alpha   90.00
_cell.angle_beta   90.00
_cell.angle_gamma   90.00
#
_symmetry.space_group_name_H-M   'P 1'
#
loop_
_entity.id
_entity.type
_entity.pdbx_description
1 polymer ?
#
loop_
_entity_poly.entity_id
_entity_poly.type
_entity_poly.pdbx_seq_one_letter_code
_entity_poly.pdbx_strand_id
1 'polypeptide(L)'
;EFSHFGSGMLTDVFIDRVFEEYHTYRDSETGEREMDYKTFLDFVLAMENKNSREAIQYVWKIIDIHHKDCLDGFVINYFFRAIHNILKTHNVSVPSVDDVKDEIFDMVKAKTPGVITQQDLCNCRQGGMVLKMMIDAEAFWRYENRESLMIQTDEDDEHQ
;
A
#
# COMPACT_ATOMS: atom_id res chain seq x y z
N GLU A 1 -16.87 -0.53 7.22
CA GLU A 1 -16.83 -1.55 6.15
C GLU A 1 -15.49 -1.60 5.41
N PHE A 2 -14.90 -0.46 5.01
CA PHE A 2 -13.59 -0.40 4.34
C PHE A 2 -12.41 -1.04 5.09
N SER A 3 -12.41 -0.96 6.43
CA SER A 3 -11.39 -1.60 7.28
C SER A 3 -11.34 -3.12 7.16
N HIS A 4 -12.39 -3.75 6.62
CA HIS A 4 -12.46 -5.19 6.39
C HIS A 4 -12.22 -5.57 4.92
N PHE A 5 -11.91 -4.60 4.05
CA PHE A 5 -11.67 -4.87 2.64
C PHE A 5 -10.34 -5.62 2.43
N GLY A 6 -10.33 -6.62 1.53
CA GLY A 6 -9.15 -7.42 1.24
C GLY A 6 -8.72 -8.28 2.43
N SER A 7 -7.49 -8.08 2.90
CA SER A 7 -6.94 -8.71 4.11
C SER A 7 -7.64 -8.25 5.40
N GLY A 8 -8.36 -7.13 5.35
CA GLY A 8 -8.79 -6.40 6.54
C GLY A 8 -7.63 -5.71 7.27
N MET A 9 -6.46 -5.59 6.63
CA MET A 9 -5.26 -4.97 7.20
C MET A 9 -4.78 -3.74 6.41
N LEU A 10 -5.69 -3.11 5.65
CA LEU A 10 -5.44 -1.78 5.13
C LEU A 10 -5.23 -0.79 6.28
N THR A 11 -4.22 0.06 6.16
CA THR A 11 -3.91 1.04 7.20
C THR A 11 -4.96 2.15 7.28
N ASP A 12 -5.27 2.59 8.50
CA ASP A 12 -6.17 3.74 8.72
C ASP A 12 -5.67 4.99 7.98
N VAL A 13 -4.35 5.19 7.94
CA VAL A 13 -3.71 6.27 7.17
C VAL A 13 -4.08 6.22 5.69
N PHE A 14 -4.01 5.04 5.07
CA PHE A 14 -4.42 4.89 3.67
C PHE A 14 -5.92 5.12 3.49
N ILE A 15 -6.74 4.58 4.39
CA ILE A 15 -8.21 4.75 4.34
C ILE A 15 -8.58 6.22 4.46
N ASP A 16 -8.04 6.95 5.43
CA ASP A 16 -8.31 8.38 5.60
C ASP A 16 -7.95 9.18 4.34
N ARG A 17 -6.81 8.87 3.74
CA ARG A 17 -6.36 9.48 2.48
C ARG A 17 -7.30 9.18 1.31
N VAL A 18 -7.89 7.98 1.24
CA VAL A 18 -8.93 7.67 0.23
C VAL A 18 -10.12 8.62 0.36
N PHE A 19 -10.60 8.86 1.58
CA PHE A 19 -11.74 9.76 1.83
C PHE A 19 -11.40 11.24 1.64
N GLU A 20 -10.12 11.61 1.70
CA GLU A 20 -9.64 12.98 1.42
C GLU A 20 -9.48 13.25 -0.07
N GLU A 21 -8.98 12.29 -0.85
CA GLU A 21 -8.67 12.47 -2.27
C GLU A 21 -9.86 12.29 -3.19
N TYR A 22 -10.81 11.44 -2.80
CA TYR A 22 -11.95 11.09 -3.65
C TYR A 22 -13.25 11.68 -3.14
N HIS A 23 -14.22 11.78 -4.05
CA HIS A 23 -15.50 12.38 -3.75
C HIS A 23 -16.22 11.58 -2.68
N THR A 24 -16.45 12.24 -1.55
CA THR A 24 -17.19 11.70 -0.43
C THR A 24 -18.22 12.74 -0.01
N TYR A 25 -19.32 12.27 0.56
CA TYR A 25 -20.34 13.14 1.13
C TYR A 25 -20.46 12.85 2.62
N ARG A 26 -20.94 13.84 3.37
CA ARG A 26 -21.20 13.67 4.79
C ARG A 26 -22.65 13.25 4.95
N ASP A 27 -22.86 12.09 5.53
CA ASP A 27 -24.22 11.66 5.88
C ASP A 27 -24.82 12.67 6.87
N SER A 28 -26.05 13.10 6.61
CA SER A 28 -26.69 14.14 7.40
C SER A 28 -27.16 13.68 8.77
N GLU A 29 -27.36 12.37 8.97
CA GLU A 29 -27.86 11.78 10.21
C GLU A 29 -26.71 11.33 11.11
N THR A 30 -25.73 10.60 10.56
CA THR A 30 -24.59 10.04 11.30
C THR A 30 -23.42 11.03 11.36
N GLY A 31 -23.32 11.94 10.39
CA GLY A 31 -22.16 12.82 10.23
C GLY A 31 -20.91 12.10 9.71
N GLU A 32 -21.00 10.83 9.32
CA GLU A 32 -19.86 10.08 8.80
C GLU A 32 -19.59 10.45 7.34
N ARG A 33 -18.34 10.25 6.89
CA ARG A 33 -18.00 10.38 5.46
C ARG A 33 -18.37 9.09 4.75
N GLU A 34 -19.17 9.19 3.70
CA GLU A 34 -19.58 8.08 2.86
C GLU A 34 -19.06 8.26 1.43
N MET A 35 -18.86 7.12 0.76
CA MET A 35 -18.38 7.05 -0.61
C MET A 35 -19.52 6.59 -1.52
N ASP A 36 -19.69 7.24 -2.67
CA ASP A 36 -20.69 6.79 -3.64
C ASP A 36 -20.30 5.45 -4.30
N TYR A 37 -21.28 4.77 -4.88
CA TYR A 37 -21.06 3.46 -5.49
C TYR A 37 -20.00 3.49 -6.62
N LYS A 38 -19.95 4.59 -7.38
CA LYS A 38 -18.98 4.74 -8.46
C LYS A 38 -17.55 4.80 -7.91
N THR A 39 -17.31 5.63 -6.92
CA THR A 39 -15.99 5.78 -6.30
C THR A 39 -15.58 4.49 -5.62
N PHE A 40 -16.52 3.79 -4.98
CA PHE A 40 -16.27 2.46 -4.41
C PHE A 40 -15.87 1.45 -5.49
N LEU A 41 -16.57 1.42 -6.62
CA LEU A 41 -16.23 0.53 -7.73
C LEU A 41 -14.84 0.84 -8.31
N ASP A 42 -14.52 2.12 -8.52
CA ASP A 42 -13.20 2.54 -9.00
C ASP A 42 -12.10 2.14 -8.01
N PHE A 43 -12.35 2.26 -6.70
CA PHE A 43 -11.46 1.77 -5.64
C PHE A 43 -11.25 0.26 -5.73
N VAL A 44 -12.33 -0.54 -5.78
CA VAL A 44 -12.24 -2.01 -5.85
C VAL A 44 -11.46 -2.44 -7.08
N LEU A 45 -11.76 -1.87 -8.25
CA LEU A 45 -11.06 -2.19 -9.50
C LEU A 45 -9.57 -1.87 -9.44
N ALA A 46 -9.20 -0.71 -8.87
CA ALA A 46 -7.81 -0.35 -8.67
C ALA A 46 -7.11 -1.32 -7.70
N MET A 47 -7.78 -1.71 -6.62
CA MET A 47 -7.24 -2.63 -5.65
C MET A 47 -7.17 -4.09 -6.17
N GLU A 48 -7.99 -4.50 -7.12
CA GLU A 48 -7.87 -5.84 -7.72
C GLU A 48 -6.77 -5.87 -8.78
N ASN A 49 -6.59 -4.79 -9.55
CA ASN A 49 -5.71 -4.74 -10.71
C ASN A 49 -4.43 -3.94 -10.47
N LYS A 50 -3.78 -4.12 -9.31
CA LYS A 50 -2.73 -3.21 -8.79
C LYS A 50 -1.48 -3.02 -9.68
N ASN A 51 -1.26 -3.90 -10.65
CA ASN A 51 -0.14 -3.78 -11.60
C ASN A 51 -0.51 -2.98 -12.86
N SER A 52 -1.79 -2.67 -13.07
CA SER A 52 -2.20 -1.85 -14.20
C SER A 52 -1.77 -0.40 -13.97
N ARG A 53 -1.58 0.33 -15.08
CA ARG A 53 -1.21 1.74 -15.02
C ARG A 53 -2.32 2.56 -14.35
N GLU A 54 -3.57 2.19 -14.58
CA GLU A 54 -4.76 2.82 -14.05
C GLU A 54 -4.83 2.65 -12.52
N ALA A 55 -4.52 1.46 -12.01
CA ALA A 55 -4.47 1.21 -10.58
C ALA A 55 -3.33 1.97 -9.90
N ILE A 56 -2.14 1.97 -10.51
CA ILE A 56 -1.01 2.77 -10.02
C ILE A 56 -1.39 4.25 -9.97
N GLN A 57 -2.02 4.77 -11.02
CA GLN A 57 -2.48 6.16 -11.07
C GLN A 57 -3.54 6.48 -10.02
N TYR A 58 -4.45 5.55 -9.77
CA TYR A 58 -5.45 5.69 -8.73
C TYR A 58 -4.80 5.79 -7.35
N VAL A 59 -3.98 4.81 -6.98
CA VAL A 59 -3.31 4.78 -5.68
C VAL A 59 -2.32 5.94 -5.52
N TRP A 60 -1.67 6.37 -6.61
CA TRP A 60 -0.74 7.50 -6.59
C TRP A 60 -1.35 8.77 -5.99
N LYS A 61 -2.59 9.11 -6.37
CA LYS A 61 -3.28 10.29 -5.84
C LYS A 61 -3.41 10.25 -4.32
N ILE A 62 -3.62 9.05 -3.78
CA ILE A 62 -3.79 8.81 -2.34
C ILE A 62 -2.46 9.00 -1.61
N ILE A 63 -1.37 8.47 -2.16
CA ILE A 63 -0.07 8.43 -1.49
C ILE A 63 0.81 9.66 -1.72
N ASP A 64 0.56 10.45 -2.77
CA ASP A 64 1.23 11.75 -2.96
C ASP A 64 0.62 12.81 -2.04
N ILE A 65 0.86 12.65 -0.74
CA ILE A 65 0.29 13.49 0.35
C ILE A 65 0.67 14.97 0.26
N HIS A 66 1.66 15.31 -0.56
CA HIS A 66 2.13 16.69 -0.75
C HIS A 66 1.78 17.24 -2.13
N HIS A 67 1.16 16.45 -3.01
CA HIS A 67 0.86 16.79 -4.40
C HIS A 67 2.08 17.35 -5.14
N LYS A 68 3.23 16.71 -4.98
CA LYS A 68 4.50 17.12 -5.59
C LYS A 68 4.89 16.26 -6.80
N ASP A 69 4.03 15.33 -7.20
CA ASP A 69 4.30 14.32 -8.22
C ASP A 69 5.54 13.47 -7.90
N CYS A 70 5.86 13.34 -6.60
CA CYS A 70 6.96 12.51 -6.14
C CYS A 70 6.80 12.01 -4.69
N LEU A 71 7.33 10.82 -4.42
CA LEU A 71 7.46 10.25 -3.09
C LEU A 71 8.92 10.33 -2.66
N ASP A 72 9.16 10.96 -1.52
CA ASP A 72 10.45 10.99 -0.85
C ASP A 72 10.45 10.05 0.37
N GLY A 73 11.59 9.96 1.06
CA GLY A 73 11.71 9.12 2.26
C GLY A 73 10.75 9.52 3.39
N PHE A 74 10.26 10.77 3.43
CA PHE A 74 9.28 11.19 4.43
C PHE A 74 7.92 10.56 4.14
N VAL A 75 7.46 10.61 2.89
CA VAL A 75 6.18 10.00 2.49
C VAL A 75 6.20 8.48 2.73
N ILE A 76 7.30 7.81 2.37
CA ILE A 76 7.45 6.37 2.63
C ILE A 76 7.35 6.06 4.13
N ASN A 77 8.07 6.82 4.97
CA ASN A 77 8.04 6.65 6.43
C ASN A 77 6.65 6.92 7.02
N TYR A 78 5.94 7.93 6.50
CA TYR A 78 4.59 8.27 6.94
C TYR A 78 3.63 7.08 6.84
N PHE A 79 3.60 6.42 5.68
CA PHE A 79 2.77 5.23 5.48
C PHE A 79 3.28 4.01 6.26
N PHE A 80 4.60 3.79 6.26
CA PHE A 80 5.19 2.63 6.92
C PHE A 80 4.97 2.62 8.45
N ARG A 81 4.93 3.79 9.10
CA ARG A 81 4.60 3.89 10.53
C ARG A 81 3.25 3.28 10.87
N ALA A 82 2.26 3.41 10.00
CA ALA A 82 0.93 2.83 10.21
C ALA A 82 0.98 1.29 10.13
N ILE A 83 1.69 0.75 9.13
CA ILE A 83 1.92 -0.69 9.00
C ILE A 83 2.65 -1.24 10.22
N HIS A 84 3.74 -0.59 10.61
CA HIS A 84 4.54 -1.01 11.74
C HIS A 84 3.74 -1.00 13.05
N ASN A 85 2.81 -0.06 13.23
CA ASN A 85 1.91 -0.06 14.39
C ASN A 85 0.96 -1.27 14.40
N ILE A 86 0.36 -1.61 13.25
CA ILE A 86 -0.49 -2.79 13.12
C ILE A 86 0.33 -4.07 13.40
N LEU A 87 1.49 -4.25 12.78
CA LEU A 87 2.30 -5.45 12.99
C LEU A 87 2.76 -5.61 14.44
N LYS A 88 3.03 -4.50 15.14
CA LYS A 88 3.32 -4.51 16.57
C LYS A 88 2.15 -5.00 17.42
N THR A 89 0.89 -4.66 17.09
CA THR A 89 -0.27 -5.20 17.83
C THR A 89 -0.44 -6.70 17.61
N HIS A 90 0.10 -7.25 16.53
CA HIS A 90 0.15 -8.68 16.24
C HIS A 90 1.41 -9.39 16.77
N ASN A 91 2.25 -8.70 17.58
CA ASN A 91 3.47 -9.26 18.15
C ASN A 91 4.50 -9.76 17.10
N VAL A 92 4.46 -9.17 15.90
CA VAL A 92 5.36 -9.50 14.79
C VAL A 92 6.61 -8.60 14.83
N SER A 93 7.78 -9.19 14.60
CA SER A 93 9.02 -8.43 14.41
C SER A 93 9.01 -7.73 13.06
N VAL A 94 9.35 -6.44 13.05
CA VAL A 94 9.33 -5.60 11.84
C VAL A 94 10.73 -5.05 11.60
N PRO A 95 11.23 -5.01 10.35
CA PRO A 95 12.50 -4.36 10.02
C PRO A 95 12.51 -2.87 10.37
N SER A 96 13.71 -2.28 10.36
CA SER A 96 13.82 -0.84 10.59
C SER A 96 13.20 -0.05 9.43
N VAL A 97 12.72 1.15 9.73
CA VAL A 97 12.14 2.05 8.71
C VAL A 97 13.17 2.39 7.63
N ASP A 98 14.45 2.51 8.01
CA ASP A 98 15.51 2.84 7.07
C ASP A 98 15.79 1.69 6.10
N ASP A 99 15.78 0.44 6.58
CA ASP A 99 15.96 -0.75 5.73
C ASP A 99 14.82 -0.87 4.70
N VAL A 100 13.56 -0.73 5.15
CA VAL A 100 12.39 -0.80 4.27
C VAL A 100 12.39 0.31 3.22
N LYS A 101 12.77 1.53 3.64
CA LYS A 101 12.88 2.67 2.74
C LYS A 101 13.95 2.40 1.67
N ASP A 102 15.12 1.93 2.07
CA ASP A 102 16.21 1.62 1.14
C ASP A 102 15.80 0.49 0.18
N GLU A 103 15.14 -0.56 0.68
CA GLU A 103 14.60 -1.62 -0.15
C GLU A 103 13.56 -1.12 -1.18
N ILE A 104 12.63 -0.25 -0.77
CA ILE A 104 11.64 0.34 -1.70
C ILE A 104 12.36 1.14 -2.80
N PHE A 105 13.38 1.94 -2.46
CA PHE A 105 14.15 2.66 -3.46
C PHE A 105 14.90 1.71 -4.42
N ASP A 106 15.46 0.62 -3.90
CA ASP A 106 16.16 -0.39 -4.69
C ASP A 106 15.23 -1.20 -5.60
N MET A 107 14.00 -1.49 -5.15
CA MET A 107 12.98 -2.14 -5.97
C MET A 107 12.54 -1.26 -7.14
N VAL A 108 12.29 0.03 -6.87
CA VAL A 108 11.78 0.95 -7.89
C VAL A 108 12.86 1.36 -8.88
N LYS A 109 14.13 1.43 -8.43
CA LYS A 109 15.27 1.91 -9.24
C LYS A 109 14.97 3.26 -9.88
N ALA A 110 14.46 4.18 -9.05
CA ALA A 110 14.00 5.48 -9.51
C ALA A 110 15.09 6.23 -10.26
N LYS A 111 14.69 6.98 -11.30
CA LYS A 111 15.64 7.73 -12.13
C LYS A 111 16.41 8.79 -11.33
N THR A 112 15.78 9.36 -10.30
CA THR A 112 16.37 10.38 -9.44
C THR A 112 16.60 9.79 -8.05
N PRO A 113 17.83 9.82 -7.50
CA PRO A 113 18.09 9.31 -6.16
C PRO A 113 17.22 9.97 -5.10
N GLY A 114 16.63 9.16 -4.21
CA GLY A 114 15.80 9.61 -3.09
C GLY A 114 14.40 10.11 -3.47
N VAL A 115 14.01 10.00 -4.75
CA VAL A 115 12.73 10.49 -5.25
C VAL A 115 12.11 9.48 -6.20
N ILE A 116 10.93 8.95 -5.86
CA ILE A 116 10.15 8.06 -6.72
C ILE A 116 9.05 8.88 -7.41
N THR A 117 8.90 8.74 -8.72
CA THR A 117 7.76 9.31 -9.48
C THR A 117 6.73 8.23 -9.84
N GLN A 118 5.53 8.65 -10.23
CA GLN A 118 4.52 7.72 -10.74
C GLN A 118 5.04 6.92 -11.94
N GLN A 119 5.85 7.57 -12.79
CA GLN A 119 6.42 6.94 -13.97
C GLN A 119 7.47 5.89 -13.59
N ASP A 120 8.23 6.10 -12.52
CA ASP A 120 9.17 5.09 -12.00
C ASP A 120 8.42 3.85 -11.53
N LEU A 121 7.32 4.01 -10.77
CA LEU A 121 6.46 2.88 -10.36
C LEU A 121 5.84 2.14 -11.54
N CYS A 122 5.38 2.86 -12.57
CA CYS A 122 4.86 2.23 -13.80
C CYS A 122 5.94 1.41 -14.52
N ASN A 123 7.21 1.82 -14.45
CA ASN A 123 8.30 1.22 -15.21
C ASN A 123 9.02 0.08 -14.47
N CYS A 124 9.02 0.07 -13.13
CA CYS A 124 9.84 -0.85 -12.34
C CYS A 124 9.33 -2.29 -12.29
N ARG A 125 8.18 -2.60 -12.92
CA ARG A 125 7.46 -3.90 -12.91
C ARG A 125 7.00 -4.39 -11.53
N GLN A 126 7.46 -3.74 -10.46
CA GLN A 126 7.10 -4.02 -9.07
C GLN A 126 6.21 -2.93 -8.45
N GLY A 127 5.75 -1.95 -9.25
CA GLY A 127 5.02 -0.79 -8.74
C GLY A 127 3.78 -1.20 -7.93
N GLY A 128 2.99 -2.14 -8.42
CA GLY A 128 1.83 -2.66 -7.68
C GLY A 128 2.20 -3.33 -6.36
N MET A 129 3.36 -4.00 -6.27
CA MET A 129 3.84 -4.60 -5.02
C MET A 129 4.31 -3.54 -4.03
N VAL A 130 5.11 -2.57 -4.48
CA VAL A 130 5.55 -1.43 -3.66
C VAL A 130 4.35 -0.71 -3.07
N LEU A 131 3.34 -0.41 -3.89
CA LEU A 131 2.12 0.24 -3.43
C LEU A 131 1.37 -0.59 -2.38
N LYS A 132 1.23 -1.91 -2.56
CA LYS A 132 0.62 -2.79 -1.56
C LYS A 132 1.36 -2.74 -0.23
N MET A 133 2.68 -2.86 -0.26
CA MET A 133 3.52 -2.86 0.93
C MET A 133 3.52 -1.53 1.66
N MET A 134 3.11 -0.44 1.02
CA MET A 134 2.95 0.86 1.68
C MET A 134 1.59 1.01 2.38
N ILE A 135 0.55 0.27 1.97
CA ILE A 135 -0.83 0.54 2.40
C ILE A 135 -1.50 -0.61 3.17
N ASP A 136 -0.97 -1.83 3.07
CA ASP A 136 -1.56 -3.06 3.60
C ASP A 136 -0.53 -3.84 4.44
N ALA A 137 -0.83 -4.02 5.73
CA ALA A 137 0.10 -4.66 6.66
C ALA A 137 0.25 -6.17 6.41
N GLU A 138 -0.79 -6.87 5.94
CA GLU A 138 -0.67 -8.28 5.56
C GLU A 138 0.23 -8.41 4.34
N ALA A 139 0.03 -7.55 3.33
CA ALA A 139 0.85 -7.59 2.11
C ALA A 139 2.32 -7.31 2.41
N PHE A 140 2.62 -6.38 3.31
CA PHE A 140 3.96 -6.14 3.81
C PHE A 140 4.52 -7.39 4.51
N TRP A 141 3.78 -7.94 5.47
CA TRP A 141 4.22 -9.13 6.22
C TRP A 141 4.53 -10.33 5.31
N ARG A 142 3.67 -10.59 4.32
CA ARG A 142 3.87 -11.68 3.35
C ARG A 142 5.09 -11.48 2.48
N TYR A 143 5.41 -10.23 2.15
CA TYR A 143 6.62 -9.92 1.39
C TYR A 143 7.89 -10.16 2.21
N GLU A 144 7.92 -9.67 3.44
CA GLU A 144 9.05 -9.89 4.36
C GLU A 144 9.30 -11.37 4.62
N ASN A 145 8.23 -12.17 4.71
CA ASN A 145 8.32 -13.60 5.01
C ASN A 145 8.30 -14.48 3.75
N ARG A 146 8.40 -13.89 2.55
CA ARG A 146 8.23 -14.62 1.28
C ARG A 146 9.17 -15.81 1.14
N GLU A 147 10.41 -15.68 1.61
CA GLU A 147 11.42 -16.74 1.49
C GLU A 147 11.07 -17.93 2.38
N SER A 148 10.64 -17.68 3.61
CA SER A 148 10.18 -18.74 4.52
C SER A 148 8.91 -19.42 4.00
N LEU A 149 7.99 -18.66 3.40
CA LEU A 149 6.75 -19.20 2.85
C LEU A 149 7.00 -20.07 1.60
N MET A 150 7.98 -19.72 0.77
CA MET A 150 8.39 -20.55 -0.37
C MET A 150 8.94 -21.89 0.08
N ILE A 151 9.83 -21.90 1.09
CA ILE A 151 10.42 -23.14 1.62
C ILE A 151 9.33 -24.07 2.20
N GLN A 152 8.36 -23.54 2.94
CA GLN A 152 7.25 -24.35 3.47
C GLN A 152 6.41 -24.98 2.37
N THR A 153 6.17 -24.25 1.28
CA THR A 153 5.39 -24.77 0.15
C THR A 153 6.13 -25.93 -0.54
N ASP A 154 7.44 -25.78 -0.74
CA ASP A 154 8.27 -26.82 -1.36
C ASP A 154 8.33 -28.09 -0.48
N GLU A 155 8.39 -27.95 0.85
CA GLU A 155 8.36 -29.08 1.80
C GLU A 155 6.99 -29.80 1.82
N ASP A 156 5.88 -29.07 1.76
CA ASP A 156 4.53 -29.65 1.73
C ASP A 156 4.26 -30.41 0.41
N ASP A 157 4.80 -29.92 -0.72
CA ASP A 157 4.68 -30.58 -2.03
C ASP A 157 5.57 -31.84 -2.15
N GLU A 158 6.71 -31.89 -1.46
CA GLU A 158 7.56 -33.11 -1.38
C GLU A 158 6.96 -34.20 -0.48
N HIS A 159 6.00 -33.86 0.38
CA HIS A 159 5.33 -34.77 1.31
C HIS A 159 3.94 -35.26 0.84
N GLN A 160 3.50 -34.91 -0.37
CA GLN A 160 2.28 -35.45 -1.03
C GLN A 160 2.59 -36.56 -2.04
#